data_AF-A0A4T0BP61-F1
#
_entry.id   AF-A0A4T0BP61-F1
#
_cell.length_a   1.000
_cell.length_b   1.000
_cell.length_c   1.000
_cell.angle_alpha   90.00
_cell.angle_beta   90.00
_cell.angle_gamma   90.00
#
_symmetry.space_group_name_H-M   'P 1'
#
loop_
_entity.id
_entity.type
_entity.pdbx_description
1 polymer ?
#
loop_
_entity_poly.entity_id
_entity_poly.type
_entity_poly.pdbx_seq_one_letter_code
_entity_poly.pdbx_strand_id
1 'polypeptide(L)'
;KHGFESRTSIQSFDWRTLVGIHAAYPEVTIVALLDETTVVPDETNMTYPWLENSMYPWLGGIDLDTFSGDWVAAAHSIGASILSPNHGTGNASDATVNTPDYVPFTTKDVVDRAHGLGMQVIPWTVDAEVTISKLLDDGVDAIISNYPERVMYVGRQRGLSVGRARNPSKSECLVNASA
;
A
#
# COMPACT_ATOMS: atom_id res chain seq x y z
N LYS A 1 23.19 8.03 -7.56
CA LYS A 1 23.59 8.65 -8.85
C LYS A 1 22.81 9.92 -9.21
N HIS A 2 21.49 9.96 -9.05
CA HIS A 2 20.65 11.08 -9.53
C HIS A 2 19.98 11.92 -8.42
N GLY A 3 20.32 11.70 -7.14
CA GLY A 3 19.78 12.50 -6.02
C GLY A 3 18.29 12.31 -5.74
N PHE A 4 17.71 11.15 -6.07
CA PHE A 4 16.30 10.83 -5.83
C PHE A 4 16.05 10.01 -4.57
N GLU A 5 17.10 9.64 -3.84
CA GLU A 5 17.05 8.73 -2.69
C GLU A 5 16.03 9.18 -1.63
N SER A 6 16.08 10.45 -1.20
CA SER A 6 15.12 11.01 -0.22
C SER A 6 13.68 11.15 -0.71
N ARG A 7 13.39 10.79 -1.96
CA ARG A 7 12.06 10.83 -2.58
C ARG A 7 11.67 9.48 -3.18
N THR A 8 12.40 8.42 -2.82
CA THR A 8 12.20 7.08 -3.34
C THR A 8 11.91 6.15 -2.17
N SER A 9 10.79 5.44 -2.27
CA SER A 9 10.50 4.28 -1.44
C SER A 9 10.54 3.03 -2.32
N ILE A 10 10.93 1.89 -1.75
CA ILE A 10 10.96 0.60 -2.45
C ILE A 10 9.87 -0.30 -1.89
N GLN A 11 9.06 -0.85 -2.79
CA GLN A 11 7.88 -1.63 -2.46
C GLN A 11 7.93 -3.01 -3.11
N SER A 12 7.54 -4.07 -2.39
CA SER A 12 7.57 -5.44 -2.89
C SER A 12 6.62 -6.35 -2.10
N PHE A 13 5.99 -7.32 -2.79
CA PHE A 13 5.31 -8.45 -2.15
C PHE A 13 6.30 -9.42 -1.52
N ASP A 14 7.44 -9.62 -2.16
CA ASP A 14 8.51 -10.46 -1.64
C ASP A 14 9.35 -9.66 -0.65
N TRP A 15 9.10 -9.87 0.63
CA TRP A 15 9.76 -9.17 1.72
C TRP A 15 11.22 -9.58 1.90
N ARG A 16 11.69 -10.71 1.32
CA ARG A 16 13.12 -11.04 1.33
C ARG A 16 13.94 -9.95 0.64
N THR A 17 13.39 -9.40 -0.43
CA THR A 17 14.00 -8.26 -1.15
C THR A 17 14.05 -7.03 -0.24
N LEU A 18 12.99 -6.75 0.51
CA LEU A 18 12.93 -5.61 1.43
C LEU A 18 13.93 -5.75 2.58
N VAL A 19 14.03 -6.94 3.19
CA VAL A 19 15.00 -7.25 4.24
C VAL A 19 16.43 -7.03 3.73
N GLY A 20 16.75 -7.54 2.54
CA GLY A 20 18.07 -7.35 1.92
C GLY A 20 18.38 -5.89 1.62
N ILE A 21 17.39 -5.13 1.13
CA ILE A 21 17.54 -3.70 0.86
C ILE A 21 17.74 -2.92 2.15
N HIS A 22 16.93 -3.17 3.18
CA HIS A 22 17.01 -2.46 4.46
C HIS A 22 18.34 -2.73 5.16
N ALA A 23 18.86 -3.95 5.09
CA ALA A 23 20.17 -4.29 5.62
C ALA A 23 21.32 -3.55 4.90
N ALA A 24 21.22 -3.37 3.59
CA ALA A 24 22.25 -2.68 2.79
C ALA A 24 22.11 -1.14 2.80
N TYR A 25 20.87 -0.64 2.90
CA TYR A 25 20.50 0.77 2.76
C TYR A 25 19.39 1.15 3.77
N PRO A 26 19.72 1.26 5.07
CA PRO A 26 18.71 1.44 6.13
C PRO A 26 17.92 2.75 6.04
N GLU A 27 18.48 3.77 5.37
CA GLU A 27 17.84 5.07 5.15
C GLU A 27 16.77 5.03 4.04
N VAL A 28 16.75 3.98 3.20
CA VAL A 28 15.74 3.83 2.15
C VAL A 28 14.45 3.34 2.78
N THR A 29 13.38 4.11 2.61
CA THR A 29 12.03 3.69 3.02
C THR A 29 11.61 2.45 2.26
N ILE A 30 11.34 1.36 2.99
CA ILE A 30 10.77 0.14 2.44
C ILE A 30 9.27 0.05 2.76
N VAL A 31 8.51 -0.48 1.80
CA VAL A 31 7.05 -0.58 1.82
C VAL A 31 6.65 -2.05 1.69
N ALA A 32 6.04 -2.59 2.74
CA ALA A 32 5.53 -3.94 2.75
C ALA A 32 4.22 -4.01 1.95
N LEU A 33 4.28 -4.53 0.72
CA LEU A 33 3.10 -4.77 -0.12
C LEU A 33 2.54 -6.15 0.23
N LEU A 34 1.21 -6.26 0.35
CA LEU A 34 0.56 -7.51 0.68
C LEU A 34 -0.91 -7.56 0.25
N ASP A 35 -1.44 -8.77 0.19
CA ASP A 35 -2.86 -9.09 0.03
C ASP A 35 -3.20 -10.36 0.83
N GLU A 36 -4.44 -10.83 0.70
CA GLU A 36 -4.90 -12.09 1.29
C GLU A 36 -3.99 -13.28 0.96
N THR A 37 -3.40 -13.36 -0.23
CA THR A 37 -2.53 -14.49 -0.63
C THR A 37 -1.13 -14.42 -0.02
N THR A 38 -0.72 -13.24 0.43
CA THR A 38 0.61 -12.99 1.00
C THR A 38 0.72 -13.50 2.43
N VAL A 39 -0.39 -13.46 3.17
CA VAL A 39 -0.46 -13.80 4.61
C VAL A 39 -1.18 -15.12 4.89
N VAL A 40 -1.63 -15.81 3.86
CA VAL A 40 -2.20 -17.16 3.96
C VAL A 40 -1.06 -18.19 3.93
N PRO A 41 -1.05 -19.18 4.84
CA PRO A 41 -0.02 -20.21 4.86
C PRO A 41 -0.13 -21.13 3.64
N ASP A 42 1.00 -21.48 3.02
CA ASP A 42 1.08 -22.67 2.17
C ASP A 42 1.04 -23.92 3.07
N GLU A 43 -0.17 -24.43 3.32
CA GLU A 43 -0.41 -25.61 4.16
C GLU A 43 0.34 -26.87 3.67
N THR A 44 0.67 -26.93 2.37
CA THR A 44 1.43 -28.06 1.82
C THR A 44 2.91 -27.94 2.13
N ASN A 45 3.40 -26.72 2.37
CA ASN A 45 4.81 -26.38 2.49
C ASN A 45 5.66 -26.91 1.30
N MET A 46 5.03 -27.11 0.14
CA MET A 46 5.59 -27.78 -1.03
C MET A 46 5.62 -26.90 -2.27
N THR A 47 4.98 -25.72 -2.25
CA THR A 47 4.98 -24.81 -3.42
C THR A 47 6.40 -24.32 -3.70
N TYR A 48 7.20 -24.09 -2.63
CA TYR A 48 8.56 -23.60 -2.72
C TYR A 48 9.52 -24.33 -1.76
N PRO A 49 9.84 -25.60 -2.03
CA PRO A 49 10.55 -26.48 -1.09
C PRO A 49 12.00 -26.07 -0.82
N TRP A 50 12.54 -25.12 -1.59
CA TRP A 50 13.88 -24.54 -1.40
C TRP A 50 13.89 -23.30 -0.50
N LEU A 51 12.76 -22.87 0.04
CA LEU A 51 12.67 -21.72 0.94
C LEU A 51 12.69 -22.13 2.41
N GLU A 52 13.53 -21.45 3.19
CA GLU A 52 13.45 -21.48 4.63
C GLU A 52 12.12 -20.83 5.06
N ASN A 53 11.29 -21.58 5.80
CA ASN A 53 9.90 -21.23 6.12
C ASN A 53 9.00 -21.04 4.87
N SER A 54 8.85 -22.09 4.06
CA SER A 54 7.94 -22.10 2.90
C SER A 54 6.45 -22.01 3.25
N MET A 55 6.08 -21.98 4.54
CA MET A 55 4.70 -21.75 4.97
C MET A 55 4.26 -20.32 4.65
N TYR A 56 5.16 -19.34 4.76
CA TYR A 56 4.90 -17.95 4.37
C TYR A 56 5.98 -17.45 3.41
N PRO A 57 5.97 -17.90 2.14
CA PRO A 57 7.11 -17.75 1.22
C PRO A 57 7.44 -16.29 0.87
N TRP A 58 6.49 -15.38 1.09
CA TRP A 58 6.60 -13.96 0.75
C TRP A 58 7.07 -13.09 1.93
N LEU A 59 7.04 -13.59 3.17
CA LEU A 59 7.25 -12.78 4.37
C LEU A 59 8.71 -12.69 4.83
N GLY A 60 9.68 -12.90 3.93
CA GLY A 60 11.08 -12.68 4.29
C GLY A 60 11.67 -13.72 5.24
N GLY A 61 11.03 -14.89 5.36
CA GLY A 61 11.37 -15.92 6.35
C GLY A 61 10.63 -15.76 7.69
N ILE A 62 9.79 -14.72 7.85
CA ILE A 62 8.97 -14.55 9.05
C ILE A 62 7.90 -15.63 9.15
N ASP A 63 7.80 -16.22 10.34
CA ASP A 63 6.69 -17.06 10.76
C ASP A 63 5.64 -16.22 11.49
N LEU A 64 4.43 -16.10 10.93
CA LEU A 64 3.36 -15.31 11.52
C LEU A 64 2.85 -15.90 12.84
N ASP A 65 3.09 -17.18 13.14
CA ASP A 65 2.71 -17.76 14.43
C ASP A 65 3.45 -17.08 15.58
N THR A 66 4.68 -16.61 15.34
CA THR A 66 5.46 -15.83 16.33
C THR A 66 4.83 -14.46 16.64
N PHE A 67 3.96 -13.99 15.76
CA PHE A 67 3.18 -12.75 15.89
C PHE A 67 1.70 -13.02 16.19
N SER A 68 1.30 -14.26 16.50
CA SER A 68 -0.12 -14.63 16.66
C SER A 68 -0.99 -14.25 15.46
N GLY A 69 -0.43 -14.33 14.25
CA GLY A 69 -1.09 -13.93 13.00
C GLY A 69 -1.07 -12.42 12.71
N ASP A 70 -0.43 -11.60 13.56
CA ASP A 70 -0.32 -10.16 13.34
C ASP A 70 0.72 -9.82 12.27
N TRP A 71 0.26 -9.80 11.01
CA TRP A 71 1.05 -9.40 9.85
C TRP A 71 1.44 -7.91 9.84
N VAL A 72 0.76 -7.05 10.62
CA VAL A 72 1.14 -5.64 10.78
C VAL A 72 2.40 -5.54 11.64
N ALA A 73 2.42 -6.25 12.77
CA ALA A 73 3.60 -6.35 13.63
C ALA A 73 4.77 -7.05 12.91
N ALA A 74 4.49 -8.06 12.10
CA ALA A 74 5.49 -8.71 11.25
C ALA A 74 6.12 -7.73 10.25
N ALA A 75 5.32 -6.92 9.55
CA ALA A 75 5.84 -5.89 8.63
C ALA A 75 6.72 -4.86 9.36
N HIS A 76 6.30 -4.40 10.53
CA HIS A 76 7.13 -3.50 11.34
C HIS A 76 8.47 -4.15 11.74
N SER A 77 8.48 -5.46 12.04
CA SER A 77 9.69 -6.18 12.46
C SER A 77 10.79 -6.25 11.39
N ILE A 78 10.44 -6.14 10.10
CA ILE A 78 11.43 -6.07 9.00
C ILE A 78 11.93 -4.64 8.71
N GLY A 79 11.46 -3.65 9.48
CA GLY A 79 11.81 -2.24 9.28
C GLY A 79 10.92 -1.51 8.26
N ALA A 80 9.76 -2.08 7.88
CA ALA A 80 8.82 -1.38 7.02
C ALA A 80 8.32 -0.11 7.69
N SER A 81 8.40 1.03 6.98
CA SER A 81 7.79 2.29 7.45
C SER A 81 6.39 2.50 6.88
N ILE A 82 6.03 1.72 5.86
CA ILE A 82 4.74 1.82 5.17
C ILE A 82 4.21 0.41 4.94
N LEU A 83 2.94 0.22 5.27
CA LEU A 83 2.15 -0.95 4.96
C LEU A 83 1.27 -0.64 3.75
N SER A 84 1.28 -1.50 2.74
CA SER A 84 0.48 -1.34 1.53
C SER A 84 -0.35 -2.58 1.23
N PRO A 85 -1.46 -2.75 1.97
CA PRO A 85 -2.39 -3.86 1.79
C PRO A 85 -3.33 -3.66 0.59
N ASN A 86 -3.87 -4.75 0.02
CA ASN A 86 -5.02 -4.63 -0.87
C ASN A 86 -6.24 -4.10 -0.08
N HIS A 87 -7.19 -3.46 -0.75
CA HIS A 87 -8.37 -2.92 -0.04
C HIS A 87 -9.34 -4.00 0.44
N GLY A 88 -9.43 -5.14 -0.24
CA GLY A 88 -10.32 -6.24 0.08
C GLY A 88 -10.38 -7.30 -1.02
N THR A 89 -11.32 -8.24 -0.89
CA THR A 89 -11.40 -9.48 -1.68
C THR A 89 -11.23 -9.28 -3.18
N GLY A 90 -10.44 -10.18 -3.79
CA GLY A 90 -10.46 -10.45 -5.23
C GLY A 90 -9.46 -9.66 -6.05
N ASN A 91 -8.68 -8.74 -5.45
CA ASN A 91 -7.70 -7.88 -6.12
C ASN A 91 -8.24 -7.18 -7.39
N ALA A 92 -9.57 -7.13 -7.54
CA ALA A 92 -10.24 -6.67 -8.72
C ALA A 92 -10.53 -5.19 -8.52
N SER A 93 -10.03 -4.36 -9.42
CA SER A 93 -10.19 -2.90 -9.36
C SER A 93 -11.65 -2.44 -9.42
N ASP A 94 -12.56 -3.30 -9.89
CA ASP A 94 -13.99 -3.04 -9.96
C ASP A 94 -14.75 -3.49 -8.69
N ALA A 95 -14.12 -4.24 -7.78
CA ALA A 95 -14.71 -4.59 -6.49
C ALA A 95 -14.79 -3.37 -5.58
N THR A 96 -15.91 -3.22 -4.88
CA THR A 96 -16.18 -2.09 -3.98
C THR A 96 -16.70 -2.57 -2.64
N VAL A 97 -16.69 -1.69 -1.64
CA VAL A 97 -17.32 -1.94 -0.33
C VAL A 97 -18.82 -2.29 -0.40
N ASN A 98 -19.47 -2.05 -1.53
CA ASN A 98 -20.88 -2.39 -1.77
C ASN A 98 -21.06 -3.65 -2.63
N THR A 99 -19.97 -4.26 -3.10
CA THR A 99 -20.03 -5.50 -3.87
C THR A 99 -20.45 -6.65 -2.94
N PRO A 100 -21.40 -7.51 -3.35
CA PRO A 100 -21.72 -8.71 -2.59
C PRO A 100 -20.46 -9.52 -2.29
N ASP A 101 -20.38 -10.08 -1.09
CA ASP A 101 -19.26 -10.90 -0.61
C ASP A 101 -17.91 -10.15 -0.50
N TYR A 102 -17.91 -8.82 -0.57
CA TYR A 102 -16.70 -8.03 -0.32
C TYR A 102 -16.26 -8.17 1.14
N VAL A 103 -15.06 -8.71 1.36
CA VAL A 103 -14.40 -8.75 2.67
C VAL A 103 -13.28 -7.69 2.69
N PRO A 104 -13.34 -6.69 3.58
CA PRO A 104 -12.28 -5.70 3.69
C PRO A 104 -11.01 -6.33 4.26
N PHE A 105 -9.90 -6.14 3.56
CA PHE A 105 -8.58 -6.54 4.05
C PHE A 105 -7.88 -5.36 4.73
N THR A 106 -7.99 -4.17 4.13
CA THR A 106 -7.67 -2.91 4.81
C THR A 106 -8.87 -2.47 5.65
N THR A 107 -8.68 -2.35 6.97
CA THR A 107 -9.71 -1.92 7.91
C THR A 107 -9.19 -0.83 8.83
N LYS A 108 -10.09 -0.13 9.53
CA LYS A 108 -9.71 0.83 10.58
C LYS A 108 -8.80 0.22 11.66
N ASP A 109 -9.03 -1.03 12.06
CA ASP A 109 -8.17 -1.71 13.04
C ASP A 109 -6.73 -1.88 12.52
N VAL A 110 -6.58 -2.30 11.26
CA VAL A 110 -5.27 -2.39 10.61
C VAL A 110 -4.57 -1.04 10.59
N VAL A 111 -5.30 0.03 10.25
CA VAL A 111 -4.78 1.40 10.25
C VAL A 111 -4.34 1.81 11.65
N ASP A 112 -5.19 1.63 12.65
CA ASP A 112 -4.90 2.01 14.03
C ASP A 112 -3.68 1.24 14.59
N ARG A 113 -3.54 -0.06 14.29
CA ARG A 113 -2.36 -0.87 14.68
C ARG A 113 -1.09 -0.41 13.97
N ALA A 114 -1.14 -0.14 12.67
CA ALA A 114 0.00 0.34 11.91
C ALA A 114 0.46 1.71 12.39
N HIS A 115 -0.46 2.65 12.60
CA HIS A 115 -0.19 3.96 13.16
C HIS A 115 0.38 3.88 14.58
N GLY A 116 -0.09 2.94 15.41
CA GLY A 116 0.46 2.64 16.74
C GLY A 116 1.92 2.19 16.72
N LEU A 117 2.37 1.61 15.60
CA LEU A 117 3.76 1.22 15.32
C LEU A 117 4.54 2.29 14.54
N GLY A 118 3.94 3.47 14.30
CA GLY A 118 4.57 4.55 13.55
C GLY A 118 4.67 4.30 12.03
N MET A 119 3.97 3.29 11.50
CA MET A 119 3.90 3.02 10.07
C MET A 119 2.76 3.78 9.42
N GLN A 120 2.90 4.15 8.15
CA GLN A 120 1.79 4.65 7.33
C GLN A 120 1.04 3.50 6.65
N VAL A 121 -0.22 3.72 6.27
CA VAL A 121 -1.03 2.75 5.52
C VAL A 121 -1.47 3.32 4.17
N ILE A 122 -1.08 2.65 3.09
CA ILE A 122 -1.35 3.07 1.72
C ILE A 122 -1.95 1.91 0.92
N PRO A 123 -3.28 1.71 0.91
CA PRO A 123 -3.88 0.58 0.21
C PRO A 123 -3.87 0.72 -1.31
N TRP A 124 -3.96 -0.43 -1.98
CA TRP A 124 -4.03 -0.57 -3.44
C TRP A 124 -5.12 -1.59 -3.87
N THR A 125 -5.53 -1.67 -5.14
CA THR A 125 -5.65 -0.52 -6.05
C THR A 125 -7.08 0.00 -5.94
N VAL A 126 -7.27 1.16 -5.33
CA VAL A 126 -8.60 1.65 -4.94
C VAL A 126 -9.15 2.59 -6.01
N ASP A 127 -10.11 2.12 -6.80
CA ASP A 127 -10.58 2.85 -7.99
C ASP A 127 -11.99 3.45 -7.85
N ALA A 128 -12.82 2.86 -6.98
CA ALA A 128 -14.19 3.30 -6.76
C ALA A 128 -14.29 4.38 -5.68
N GLU A 129 -15.02 5.46 -5.97
CA GLU A 129 -15.21 6.60 -5.03
C GLU A 129 -15.79 6.16 -3.68
N VAL A 130 -16.69 5.18 -3.66
CA VAL A 130 -17.26 4.64 -2.42
C VAL A 130 -16.22 3.95 -1.54
N THR A 131 -15.29 3.21 -2.13
CA THR A 131 -14.19 2.55 -1.42
C THR A 131 -13.13 3.56 -0.99
N ILE A 132 -12.77 4.51 -1.87
CA ILE A 132 -11.89 5.64 -1.54
C ILE A 132 -12.43 6.38 -0.31
N SER A 133 -13.71 6.76 -0.36
CA SER A 133 -14.45 7.43 0.72
C SER A 133 -14.33 6.65 2.03
N LYS A 134 -14.62 5.35 2.02
CA LYS A 134 -14.54 4.49 3.21
C LYS A 134 -13.12 4.39 3.77
N LEU A 135 -12.10 4.21 2.94
CA LEU A 135 -10.72 4.08 3.41
C LEU A 135 -10.18 5.40 3.96
N LEU A 136 -10.59 6.54 3.40
CA LEU A 136 -10.32 7.84 3.99
C LEU A 136 -11.00 8.00 5.37
N ASP A 137 -12.21 7.44 5.57
CA ASP A 137 -12.85 7.41 6.90
C ASP A 137 -12.10 6.50 7.89
N ASP A 138 -11.50 5.41 7.39
CA ASP A 138 -10.70 4.49 8.19
C ASP A 138 -9.32 5.06 8.56
N GLY A 139 -8.92 6.18 7.94
CA GLY A 139 -7.72 6.94 8.32
C GLY A 139 -6.46 6.61 7.53
N VAL A 140 -6.57 6.02 6.33
CA VAL A 140 -5.39 5.72 5.51
C VAL A 140 -4.63 7.00 5.12
N ASP A 141 -3.30 6.88 4.99
CA ASP A 141 -2.40 8.02 4.74
C ASP A 141 -2.39 8.47 3.27
N ALA A 142 -2.53 7.51 2.36
CA ALA A 142 -2.60 7.75 0.93
C ALA A 142 -3.34 6.60 0.25
N ILE A 143 -3.62 6.74 -1.04
CA ILE A 143 -4.32 5.72 -1.84
C ILE A 143 -3.56 5.50 -3.15
N ILE A 144 -3.28 4.25 -3.47
CA ILE A 144 -2.82 3.83 -4.80
C ILE A 144 -4.06 3.53 -5.64
N SER A 145 -4.18 4.20 -6.79
CA SER A 145 -5.36 4.15 -7.66
C SER A 145 -4.96 4.24 -9.12
N ASN A 146 -5.69 3.56 -10.00
CA ASN A 146 -5.63 3.78 -11.44
C ASN A 146 -6.30 5.11 -11.85
N TYR A 147 -7.15 5.67 -10.97
CA TYR A 147 -7.92 6.90 -11.18
C TYR A 147 -7.58 7.96 -10.11
N PRO A 148 -6.35 8.51 -10.10
CA PRO A 148 -5.90 9.46 -9.08
C PRO A 148 -6.78 10.72 -9.00
N GLU A 149 -7.45 11.10 -10.09
CA GLU A 149 -8.41 12.20 -10.11
C GLU A 149 -9.65 11.95 -9.24
N ARG A 150 -10.11 10.70 -9.12
CA ARG A 150 -11.21 10.33 -8.21
C ARG A 150 -10.79 10.44 -6.76
N VAL A 151 -9.58 9.99 -6.44
CA VAL A 151 -9.00 10.17 -5.10
C VAL A 151 -8.94 11.65 -4.74
N MET A 152 -8.44 12.48 -5.66
CA MET A 152 -8.42 13.94 -5.45
C MET A 152 -9.82 14.55 -5.33
N TYR A 153 -10.78 14.09 -6.12
CA TYR A 153 -12.16 14.58 -6.06
C TYR A 153 -12.80 14.30 -4.70
N VAL A 154 -12.80 13.04 -4.27
CA VAL A 154 -13.34 12.62 -2.96
C VAL A 154 -12.61 13.32 -1.81
N GLY A 155 -11.28 13.41 -1.88
CA GLY A 155 -10.48 14.10 -0.86
C GLY A 155 -10.84 15.58 -0.73
N ARG A 156 -11.02 16.31 -1.84
CA ARG A 156 -11.44 17.72 -1.81
C ARG A 156 -12.84 17.92 -1.24
N GLN A 157 -13.77 17.03 -1.56
CA GLN A 157 -15.12 17.07 -0.98
C GLN A 157 -15.10 16.93 0.54
N ARG A 158 -14.09 16.24 1.09
CA ARG A 158 -13.85 16.03 2.51
C ARG A 158 -12.95 17.10 3.15
N GLY A 159 -12.58 18.15 2.40
CA GLY A 159 -11.73 19.23 2.88
C GLY A 159 -10.24 18.85 3.01
N LEU A 160 -9.81 17.72 2.44
CA LEU A 160 -8.40 17.31 2.45
C LEU A 160 -7.59 18.09 1.42
N SER A 161 -6.36 18.44 1.80
CA SER A 161 -5.37 18.99 0.87
C SER A 161 -4.75 17.86 0.05
N VAL A 162 -5.23 17.71 -1.19
CA VAL A 162 -4.81 16.62 -2.09
C VAL A 162 -4.04 17.13 -3.31
N GLY A 163 -2.94 16.42 -3.63
CA GLY A 163 -2.01 16.78 -4.68
C GLY A 163 -1.14 17.99 -4.33
N ARG A 164 -0.12 18.26 -5.16
CA ARG A 164 0.59 19.55 -5.10
C ARG A 164 -0.31 20.64 -5.64
N ALA A 165 -0.21 21.85 -5.06
CA ALA A 165 -0.77 23.04 -5.68
C ALA A 165 -0.30 23.09 -7.14
N ARG A 166 -1.25 23.00 -8.08
CA ARG A 166 -0.90 23.09 -9.50
C ARG A 166 -0.32 24.48 -9.71
N ASN A 167 0.86 24.56 -10.33
CA ASN A 167 1.21 25.81 -11.00
C ASN A 167 0.08 26.11 -11.99
N PRO A 168 -0.44 27.34 -12.03
CA PRO A 168 -1.43 27.71 -13.03
C PRO A 168 -0.90 27.28 -14.40
N SER A 169 -1.77 26.68 -15.21
CA SER A 169 -1.43 26.37 -16.60
C SER A 169 -0.88 27.66 -17.19
N LYS A 170 0.36 27.63 -17.70
CA LYS A 170 0.87 28.76 -18.48
C LYS A 170 -0.16 29.00 -19.57
N SER A 171 -0.62 30.24 -19.73
CA SER A 171 -1.47 30.61 -20.85
C SER A 171 -0.83 30.05 -22.11
N GLU A 172 -1.50 29.14 -22.81
CA GLU A 172 -1.04 28.71 -24.11
C GLU A 172 -1.09 29.96 -24.98
N CYS A 173 0.09 30.53 -25.27
CA CYS A 173 0.20 31.73 -26.05
C CYS A 173 -0.25 31.44 -27.48
N LEU A 174 -1.56 31.53 -27.74
CA LEU A 174 -2.12 31.73 -29.06
C LEU A 174 -1.92 33.18 -29.56
N VAL A 175 -1.06 33.95 -28.89
CA VAL A 175 -0.76 35.36 -29.25
C VAL A 175 -0.25 35.49 -30.69
N ASN A 176 0.27 34.40 -31.29
CA ASN A 176 0.68 34.36 -32.70
C ASN A 176 -0.14 33.40 -33.58
N ALA A 177 -1.26 32.85 -33.08
CA ALA A 177 -2.13 31.97 -33.85
C ALA A 177 -3.36 32.74 -34.33
N SER A 178 -3.15 33.79 -35.13
CA SER A 178 -4.21 34.47 -35.89
C SER A 178 -3.60 35.28 -37.04
N ALA A 179 -4.07 34.96 -38.25
CA ALA A 179 -3.88 35.55 -39.59
C ALA A 179 -2.48 35.42 -40.24
#